data_AF-A0A0A2M6D1-F1
#
_entry.id   AF-A0A0A2M6D1-F1
#
_cell.length_a   1.000
_cell.length_b   1.000
_cell.length_c   1.000
_cell.angle_alpha   90.00
_cell.angle_beta   90.00
_cell.angle_gamma   90.00
#
_symmetry.space_group_name_H-M   'P 1'
#
loop_
_entity.id
_entity.type
_entity.pdbx_description
1 polymer ?
#
loop_
_entity_poly.entity_id
_entity_poly.type
_entity_poly.pdbx_seq_one_letter_code
_entity_poly.pdbx_strand_id
1 'polypeptide(L)'
;MIKFLIVLLAVISCSCSSKIVVKGNAATEGKSNLVLVVLNDTLSKYAETEYASIKTINKIYDNRKYVAKTDVNGKFKIKAYMNDSLYFISPNYISKKFRVADLAQQKSSFIILEPVPCLENVKCDEAHPKLNIVVAKKLKLTRVNTANCPNVVAFDSKYNAEYKVLKNVHGNFSKDIINFEVYSHNGIASMYNYDILLLYIADLCGKPVLVKYQFTDVYKTEDGRWAAPYNPFLYDGLNASEILSPEIIKFRQPIKILTTDTSQDWVKENFPAPYYEIRGNEVIPVYGNYIEDIIELKKKTVLKNYTF
;
A
#
# COMPACT_ATOMS: atom_id res chain seq x y z
N MET A 1 3.33 52.58 47.89
CA MET A 1 3.87 52.26 46.55
C MET A 1 5.03 51.30 46.74
N ILE A 2 4.76 49.98 46.80
CA ILE A 2 4.92 49.01 45.69
C ILE A 2 6.30 49.10 45.03
N LYS A 3 7.14 48.08 45.26
CA LYS A 3 7.61 47.14 44.22
C LYS A 3 8.45 46.03 44.87
N PHE A 4 7.80 44.90 45.16
CA PHE A 4 8.45 43.61 45.37
C PHE A 4 8.93 43.11 44.00
N LEU A 5 10.24 42.93 43.83
CA LEU A 5 10.83 42.31 42.65
C LEU A 5 10.94 40.81 42.91
N ILE A 6 9.95 40.03 42.45
CA ILE A 6 10.01 38.57 42.45
C ILE A 6 10.84 38.15 41.23
N VAL A 7 12.08 37.73 41.48
CA VAL A 7 12.91 37.05 40.46
C VAL A 7 12.43 35.60 40.37
N LEU A 8 11.58 35.34 39.38
CA LEU A 8 11.14 33.99 39.04
C LEU A 8 12.28 33.29 38.27
N LEU A 9 13.13 32.54 38.98
CA LEU A 9 14.05 31.60 38.38
C LEU A 9 13.25 30.45 37.77
N ALA A 10 12.83 30.60 36.51
CA ALA A 10 12.38 29.50 35.69
C ALA A 10 13.59 28.59 35.42
N VAL A 11 13.80 27.62 36.30
CA VAL A 11 14.65 26.48 36.01
C VAL A 11 13.96 25.71 34.89
N ILE A 12 14.28 26.07 33.64
CA ILE A 12 14.01 25.20 32.50
C ILE A 12 14.93 24.01 32.72
N SER A 13 14.45 23.01 33.46
CA SER A 13 15.05 21.69 33.48
C SER A 13 14.92 21.16 32.06
N CYS A 14 15.94 21.43 31.26
CA CYS A 14 16.16 20.79 29.99
C CYS A 14 16.41 19.32 30.31
N SER A 15 15.33 18.55 30.45
CA SER A 15 15.36 17.11 30.63
C SER A 15 16.05 16.56 29.40
N CYS A 16 17.37 16.39 29.46
CA CYS A 16 18.10 15.57 28.52
C CYS A 16 17.47 14.19 28.58
N SER A 17 16.51 13.93 27.68
CA SER A 17 15.88 12.63 27.53
C SER A 17 16.99 11.65 27.21
N SER A 18 17.45 10.89 28.20
CA SER A 18 18.46 9.86 28.03
C SER A 18 17.77 8.58 27.59
N LYS A 19 18.38 7.84 26.67
CA LYS A 19 17.88 6.50 26.32
C LYS A 19 17.98 5.58 27.53
N ILE A 20 16.90 4.88 27.83
CA ILE A 20 16.87 3.82 28.82
C ILE A 20 16.96 2.46 28.13
N VAL A 21 17.32 1.43 28.90
CA VAL A 21 17.27 0.05 28.45
C VAL A 21 15.92 -0.54 28.88
N VAL A 22 15.08 -0.85 27.89
CA VAL A 22 13.85 -1.62 28.10
C VAL A 22 14.17 -3.10 27.90
N LYS A 23 13.78 -3.93 28.85
CA LYS A 23 13.94 -5.39 28.81
C LYS A 23 12.66 -6.06 29.28
N GLY A 24 12.37 -7.22 28.73
CA GLY A 24 11.18 -7.99 29.09
C GLY A 24 11.12 -9.29 28.34
N ASN A 25 9.95 -9.92 28.36
CA ASN A 25 9.67 -11.13 27.60
C ASN A 25 8.53 -10.85 26.63
N ALA A 26 8.65 -11.34 25.41
CA ALA A 26 7.59 -11.35 24.43
C ALA A 26 7.52 -12.71 23.75
N ALA A 27 6.30 -13.19 23.52
CA ALA A 27 6.03 -14.46 22.89
C ALA A 27 4.77 -14.38 22.04
N THR A 28 4.58 -15.37 21.19
CA THR A 28 3.36 -15.60 20.44
C THR A 28 2.52 -16.67 21.11
N GLU A 29 1.21 -16.53 21.08
CA GLU A 29 0.29 -17.54 21.59
C GLU A 29 0.29 -18.81 20.71
N GLY A 30 0.23 -19.98 21.33
CA GLY A 30 0.10 -21.30 20.69
C GLY A 30 1.35 -21.86 19.99
N LYS A 31 2.12 -21.02 19.29
CA LYS A 31 3.40 -21.40 18.65
C LYS A 31 4.51 -20.50 19.15
N SER A 32 5.74 -21.01 19.29
CA SER A 32 6.91 -20.19 19.62
C SER A 32 7.51 -19.62 18.35
N ASN A 33 7.12 -18.40 17.98
CA ASN A 33 7.68 -17.66 16.86
C ASN A 33 8.57 -16.52 17.37
N LEU A 34 9.48 -16.08 16.51
CA LEU A 34 10.30 -14.89 16.75
C LEU A 34 9.40 -13.66 16.90
N VAL A 35 9.59 -12.88 17.96
CA VAL A 35 8.97 -11.55 18.11
C VAL A 35 10.02 -10.47 17.87
N LEU A 36 9.69 -9.54 16.97
CA LEU A 36 10.45 -8.33 16.74
C LEU A 36 9.93 -7.23 17.66
N VAL A 37 10.84 -6.49 18.26
CA VAL A 37 10.55 -5.29 19.06
C VAL A 37 11.09 -4.09 18.30
N VAL A 38 10.20 -3.32 17.70
CA VAL A 38 10.52 -2.25 16.76
C VAL A 38 10.23 -0.89 17.39
N LEU A 39 11.23 -0.02 17.37
CA LEU A 39 11.13 1.35 17.86
C LEU A 39 10.30 2.21 16.92
N ASN A 40 9.30 2.93 17.43
CA ASN A 40 8.51 3.95 16.72
C ASN A 40 7.92 3.52 15.36
N ASP A 41 7.63 2.23 15.20
CA ASP A 41 7.15 1.62 13.96
C ASP A 41 8.09 1.83 12.77
N THR A 42 9.40 1.98 13.04
CA THR A 42 10.39 2.36 12.03
C THR A 42 10.38 1.38 10.86
N LEU A 43 10.30 0.07 11.12
CA LEU A 43 10.33 -0.92 10.04
C LEU A 43 9.16 -0.75 9.06
N SER A 44 7.93 -0.60 9.55
CA SER A 44 6.73 -0.42 8.71
C SER A 44 6.78 0.90 7.95
N LYS A 45 7.12 2.00 8.62
CA LYS A 45 7.24 3.33 8.00
C LYS A 45 8.23 3.37 6.85
N TYR A 46 9.34 2.65 6.98
CA TYR A 46 10.30 2.54 5.88
C TYR A 46 9.79 1.64 4.76
N ALA A 47 9.12 0.52 5.07
CA ALA A 47 8.51 -0.34 4.07
C ALA A 47 7.39 0.36 3.27
N GLU A 48 6.76 1.39 3.84
CA GLU A 48 5.73 2.21 3.19
C GLU A 48 6.30 3.37 2.35
N THR A 49 7.62 3.57 2.33
CA THR A 49 8.21 4.61 1.46
C THR A 49 8.30 4.15 0.00
N GLU A 50 8.00 5.07 -0.90
CA GLU A 50 7.89 4.93 -2.37
C GLU A 50 9.12 4.29 -3.07
N TYR A 51 10.26 4.15 -2.36
CA TYR A 51 11.52 3.64 -2.90
C TYR A 51 12.24 2.62 -2.01
N ALA A 52 11.54 2.00 -1.04
CA ALA A 52 12.18 1.04 -0.15
C ALA A 52 12.52 -0.26 -0.89
N SER A 53 13.73 -0.30 -1.47
CA SER A 53 14.31 -1.55 -1.95
C SER A 53 14.34 -2.59 -0.82
N ILE A 54 14.17 -3.86 -1.16
CA ILE A 54 14.33 -4.99 -0.20
C ILE A 54 15.66 -4.86 0.56
N LYS A 55 16.71 -4.38 -0.12
CA LYS A 55 18.03 -4.10 0.47
C LYS A 55 17.97 -3.05 1.58
N THR A 56 17.20 -1.97 1.39
CA THR A 56 17.00 -0.93 2.39
C THR A 56 16.23 -1.45 3.61
N ILE A 57 15.17 -2.23 3.38
CA ILE A 57 14.36 -2.82 4.45
C ILE A 57 15.20 -3.79 5.29
N ASN A 58 15.98 -4.66 4.64
CA ASN A 58 16.87 -5.60 5.33
C ASN A 58 17.92 -4.88 6.19
N LYS A 59 18.46 -3.76 5.70
CA LYS A 59 19.42 -2.95 6.47
C LYS A 59 18.80 -2.41 7.77
N ILE A 60 17.52 -2.07 7.77
CA ILE A 60 16.80 -1.59 8.97
C ILE A 60 16.44 -2.76 9.88
N TYR A 61 15.98 -3.86 9.29
CA TYR A 61 15.65 -5.09 10.01
C TYR A 61 16.82 -5.60 10.88
N ASP A 62 18.06 -5.50 10.38
CA ASP A 62 19.26 -5.90 11.12
C ASP A 62 19.85 -4.78 12.00
N ASN A 63 19.27 -3.57 11.96
CA ASN A 63 19.76 -2.45 12.74
C ASN A 63 19.26 -2.51 14.19
N ARG A 64 20.14 -2.94 15.09
CA ARG A 64 19.88 -3.04 16.54
C ARG A 64 19.55 -1.71 17.24
N LYS A 65 19.72 -0.57 16.56
CA LYS A 65 19.25 0.74 17.04
C LYS A 65 17.72 0.85 17.01
N TYR A 66 17.08 0.17 16.06
CA TYR A 66 15.63 0.29 15.80
C TYR A 66 14.89 -1.02 16.03
N VAL A 67 15.57 -2.17 15.93
CA VAL A 67 14.96 -3.48 16.01
C VAL A 67 15.70 -4.35 17.02
N ALA A 68 14.98 -4.92 17.98
CA ALA A 68 15.46 -6.03 18.80
C ALA A 68 14.69 -7.31 18.43
N LYS A 69 15.36 -8.45 18.53
CA LYS A 69 14.79 -9.78 18.29
C LYS A 69 14.73 -10.51 19.62
N THR A 70 13.64 -11.21 19.91
CA THR A 70 13.59 -12.07 21.09
C THR A 70 14.57 -13.23 20.96
N ASP A 71 15.16 -13.67 22.08
CA ASP A 71 15.92 -14.91 22.12
C ASP A 71 15.00 -16.14 22.15
N VAL A 72 15.59 -17.33 22.25
CA VAL A 72 14.86 -18.62 22.32
C VAL A 72 13.92 -18.73 23.52
N ASN A 73 14.11 -17.90 24.55
CA ASN A 73 13.27 -17.83 25.74
C ASN A 73 12.28 -16.65 25.70
N GLY A 74 12.16 -15.96 24.55
CA GLY A 74 11.30 -14.79 24.40
C GLY A 74 11.87 -13.50 24.98
N LYS A 75 13.12 -13.48 25.48
CA LYS A 75 13.69 -12.28 26.12
C LYS A 75 14.13 -11.27 25.07
N PHE A 76 13.84 -9.99 25.31
CA PHE A 76 14.32 -8.90 24.47
C PHE A 76 15.01 -7.81 25.30
N LYS A 77 15.83 -7.01 24.61
CA LYS A 77 16.50 -5.83 25.17
C LYS A 77 16.67 -4.76 24.08
N ILE A 78 16.19 -3.55 24.32
CA ILE A 78 16.30 -2.43 23.39
C ILE A 78 16.58 -1.10 24.12
N LYS A 79 17.30 -0.18 23.46
CA LYS A 79 17.55 1.17 23.98
C LYS A 79 16.57 2.16 23.34
N ALA A 80 15.80 2.87 24.16
CA ALA A 80 14.76 3.79 23.69
C ALA A 80 14.59 5.00 24.63
N TYR A 81 14.03 6.09 24.15
CA TYR A 81 13.64 7.24 24.98
C TYR A 81 12.26 7.02 25.61
N MET A 82 11.96 7.67 26.73
CA MET A 82 10.68 7.51 27.44
C MET A 82 9.46 7.89 26.59
N ASN A 83 9.62 8.83 25.65
CA ASN A 83 8.57 9.28 24.73
C ASN A 83 8.44 8.39 23.47
N ASP A 84 9.32 7.41 23.28
CA ASP A 84 9.21 6.46 22.18
C ASP A 84 8.07 5.46 22.44
N SER A 85 7.67 4.76 21.37
CA SER A 85 6.79 3.60 21.40
C SER A 85 7.54 2.35 20.94
N LEU A 86 7.22 1.19 21.53
CA LEU A 86 7.67 -0.12 21.08
C LEU A 86 6.51 -0.88 20.44
N TYR A 87 6.77 -1.43 19.27
CA TYR A 87 5.87 -2.29 18.51
C TYR A 87 6.38 -3.72 18.59
N PHE A 88 5.51 -4.63 18.99
CA PHE A 88 5.78 -6.07 19.10
C PHE A 88 5.11 -6.75 17.92
N ILE A 89 5.93 -7.33 17.04
CA ILE A 89 5.52 -7.80 15.72
C ILE A 89 5.99 -9.24 15.53
N SER A 90 5.11 -10.12 15.08
CA SER A 90 5.46 -11.46 14.62
C SER A 90 4.58 -11.83 13.42
N PRO A 91 5.10 -12.54 12.41
CA PRO A 91 4.29 -12.96 11.26
C PRO A 91 3.05 -13.74 11.71
N ASN A 92 1.88 -13.36 11.20
CA ASN A 92 0.59 -13.98 11.51
C ASN A 92 0.00 -13.70 12.90
N TYR A 93 0.54 -12.70 13.62
CA TYR A 93 0.03 -12.27 14.93
C TYR A 93 -0.38 -10.80 14.91
N ILE A 94 -1.34 -10.47 15.78
CA ILE A 94 -1.79 -9.10 16.01
C ILE A 94 -0.66 -8.33 16.70
N SER A 95 -0.18 -7.27 16.04
CA SER A 95 0.90 -6.46 16.60
C SER A 95 0.41 -5.67 17.82
N LYS A 96 1.21 -5.60 18.88
CA LYS A 96 0.90 -4.82 20.09
C LYS A 96 1.82 -3.60 20.18
N LYS A 97 1.28 -2.47 20.65
CA LYS A 97 2.00 -1.20 20.80
C LYS A 97 1.97 -0.77 22.26
N PHE A 98 3.12 -0.35 22.78
CA PHE A 98 3.25 0.19 24.14
C PHE A 98 4.13 1.45 24.13
N ARG A 99 3.86 2.40 25.02
CA ARG A 99 4.81 3.48 25.27
C ARG A 99 5.97 2.96 26.10
N VAL A 100 7.17 3.49 25.85
CA VAL A 100 8.36 3.10 26.62
C VAL A 100 8.21 3.46 28.09
N ALA A 101 7.63 4.62 28.41
CA ALA A 101 7.36 5.03 29.78
C ALA A 101 6.53 3.99 30.57
N ASP A 102 5.52 3.38 29.93
CA ASP A 102 4.63 2.41 30.58
C ASP A 102 5.38 1.10 30.87
N LEU A 103 6.18 0.63 29.90
CA LEU A 103 7.00 -0.57 30.06
C LEU A 103 8.12 -0.38 31.08
N ALA A 104 8.69 0.82 31.18
CA ALA A 104 9.76 1.13 32.12
C ALA A 104 9.29 1.12 33.59
N GLN A 105 8.00 1.39 33.83
CA GLN A 105 7.41 1.38 35.17
C GLN A 105 7.00 -0.03 35.62
N GLN A 106 6.83 -0.98 34.69
CA GLN A 106 6.49 -2.36 35.01
C GLN A 106 7.73 -3.17 35.40
N LYS A 107 7.74 -3.73 36.62
CA LYS A 107 8.86 -4.58 37.10
C LYS A 107 9.05 -5.86 36.26
N SER A 108 8.00 -6.34 35.61
CA SER A 108 8.03 -7.48 34.68
C SER A 108 6.87 -7.37 33.70
N SER A 109 7.16 -7.22 32.41
CA SER A 109 6.17 -7.27 31.34
C SER A 109 6.36 -8.56 30.54
N PHE A 110 5.35 -9.43 30.53
CA PHE A 110 5.25 -10.57 29.62
C PHE A 110 4.21 -10.25 28.55
N ILE A 111 4.66 -10.04 27.32
CA ILE A 111 3.80 -9.60 26.22
C ILE A 111 3.49 -10.79 25.34
N ILE A 112 2.22 -11.17 25.26
CA ILE A 112 1.75 -12.25 24.39
C ILE A 112 1.07 -11.63 23.18
N LEU A 113 1.50 -12.01 21.97
CA LEU A 113 0.81 -11.69 20.74
C LEU A 113 -0.22 -12.78 20.43
N GLU A 114 -1.45 -12.36 20.18
CA GLU A 114 -2.55 -13.24 19.77
C GLU A 114 -2.48 -13.48 18.25
N PRO A 115 -2.80 -14.69 17.76
CA PRO A 115 -2.82 -14.96 16.34
C PRO A 115 -3.87 -14.08 15.66
N VAL A 116 -3.58 -13.66 14.43
CA VAL A 116 -4.62 -13.06 13.58
C VAL A 116 -5.71 -14.12 13.38
N PRO A 117 -7.00 -13.75 13.52
CA PRO A 117 -8.08 -14.70 13.27
C PRO A 117 -8.12 -15.11 11.79
N CYS A 118 -8.32 -16.40 11.54
CA CYS A 118 -8.62 -16.88 10.20
C CYS A 118 -10.00 -16.36 9.79
N LEU A 119 -10.03 -15.54 8.75
CA LEU A 119 -11.26 -15.23 8.05
C LEU A 119 -11.34 -16.23 6.89
N GLU A 120 -12.24 -17.21 7.00
CA GLU A 120 -12.51 -18.10 5.87
C GLU A 120 -12.94 -17.26 4.66
N ASN A 121 -12.34 -17.55 3.51
CA ASN A 121 -12.79 -16.98 2.24
C ASN A 121 -14.15 -17.58 1.92
N VAL A 122 -15.22 -16.84 2.19
CA VAL A 122 -16.56 -17.22 1.74
C VAL A 122 -16.55 -17.22 0.22
N LYS A 123 -16.70 -18.39 -0.39
CA LYS A 123 -16.80 -18.53 -1.83
C LYS A 123 -18.07 -17.83 -2.30
N CYS A 124 -17.94 -16.90 -3.25
CA CYS A 124 -19.07 -16.25 -3.90
C CYS A 124 -19.26 -16.90 -5.27
N ASP A 125 -20.36 -17.62 -5.47
CA ASP A 125 -20.70 -18.33 -6.71
C ASP A 125 -21.60 -17.49 -7.63
N GLU A 126 -21.58 -16.16 -7.49
CA GLU A 126 -22.32 -15.25 -8.36
C GLU A 126 -21.74 -15.26 -9.77
N ALA A 127 -22.52 -15.74 -10.74
CA ALA A 127 -22.05 -15.96 -12.11
C ALA A 127 -21.78 -14.65 -12.88
N HIS A 128 -22.63 -13.64 -12.65
CA HIS A 128 -22.61 -12.36 -13.36
C HIS A 128 -22.73 -11.19 -12.39
N PRO A 129 -21.67 -10.91 -11.61
CA PRO A 129 -21.68 -9.83 -10.66
C PRO A 129 -21.79 -8.47 -11.36
N LYS A 130 -22.51 -7.55 -10.72
CA LYS A 130 -22.70 -6.18 -11.22
C LYS A 130 -21.38 -5.43 -11.21
N LEU A 131 -21.03 -4.78 -12.33
CA LEU A 131 -19.83 -3.97 -12.44
C LEU A 131 -20.13 -2.48 -12.31
N ASN A 132 -19.25 -1.76 -11.63
CA ASN A 132 -19.20 -0.32 -11.66
C ASN A 132 -17.79 0.10 -12.09
N ILE A 133 -17.70 1.08 -12.99
CA ILE A 133 -16.42 1.61 -13.49
C ILE A 133 -16.36 3.09 -13.17
N VAL A 134 -15.28 3.49 -12.48
CA VAL A 134 -15.10 4.87 -12.03
C VAL A 134 -13.69 5.34 -12.26
N VAL A 135 -13.55 6.65 -12.54
CA VAL A 135 -12.29 7.37 -12.30
C VAL A 135 -12.34 7.87 -10.87
N ALA A 136 -11.38 7.49 -10.04
CA ALA A 136 -11.36 7.85 -8.63
C ALA A 136 -9.95 8.18 -8.11
N LYS A 137 -9.89 9.10 -7.15
CA LYS A 137 -8.67 9.49 -6.46
C LYS A 137 -8.49 8.69 -5.17
N LYS A 138 -7.31 8.10 -4.98
CA LYS A 138 -6.93 7.38 -3.77
C LYS A 138 -6.99 8.31 -2.55
N LEU A 139 -7.71 7.87 -1.51
CA LEU A 139 -7.70 8.52 -0.19
C LEU A 139 -6.88 7.69 0.79
N LYS A 140 -7.14 6.38 0.82
CA LYS A 140 -6.49 5.45 1.73
C LYS A 140 -6.44 4.06 1.14
N LEU A 141 -5.35 3.36 1.39
CA LEU A 141 -5.18 1.97 1.02
C LEU A 141 -4.43 1.29 2.15
N THR A 142 -5.07 0.35 2.82
CA THR A 142 -4.54 -0.26 4.05
C THR A 142 -4.47 -1.77 3.88
N ARG A 143 -3.30 -2.35 4.12
CA ARG A 143 -3.13 -3.79 4.13
C ARG A 143 -3.92 -4.40 5.29
N VAL A 144 -4.72 -5.41 4.99
CA VAL A 144 -5.36 -6.22 6.01
C VAL A 144 -4.38 -7.35 6.34
N ASN A 145 -3.97 -7.43 7.60
CA ASN A 145 -3.21 -8.59 8.06
C ASN A 145 -4.16 -9.78 8.10
N THR A 146 -4.07 -10.64 7.10
CA THR A 146 -4.83 -11.89 7.00
C THR A 146 -3.87 -13.03 7.23
N ALA A 147 -4.00 -13.76 8.34
CA ALA A 147 -3.15 -14.91 8.56
C ALA A 147 -3.76 -15.98 9.47
N ASN A 148 -3.22 -17.20 9.29
CA ASN A 148 -3.48 -18.44 10.02
C ASN A 148 -4.81 -19.16 9.72
N CYS A 149 -5.18 -19.29 8.45
CA CYS A 149 -6.02 -20.41 8.05
C CYS A 149 -5.14 -21.65 7.86
N PRO A 150 -5.24 -22.69 8.72
CA PRO A 150 -4.53 -23.94 8.48
C PRO A 150 -4.95 -24.51 7.12
N ASN A 151 -3.98 -24.98 6.33
CA ASN A 151 -4.16 -25.59 5.00
C ASN A 151 -4.58 -24.64 3.85
N VAL A 152 -4.50 -23.33 4.02
CA VAL A 152 -4.76 -22.36 2.94
C VAL A 152 -3.48 -21.57 2.63
N VAL A 153 -2.90 -21.78 1.45
CA VAL A 153 -1.84 -20.92 0.93
C VAL A 153 -2.51 -19.72 0.27
N ALA A 154 -2.62 -18.62 1.02
CA ALA A 154 -3.07 -17.35 0.47
C ALA A 154 -1.96 -16.73 -0.37
N PHE A 155 -2.09 -16.83 -1.69
CA PHE A 155 -1.15 -16.20 -2.61
C PHE A 155 -1.41 -14.71 -2.83
N ASP A 156 -2.60 -14.21 -2.46
CA ASP A 156 -2.98 -12.80 -2.55
C ASP A 156 -3.05 -12.18 -1.15
N SER A 157 -2.49 -10.98 -0.99
CA SER A 157 -2.73 -10.14 0.19
C SER A 157 -4.03 -9.35 0.03
N LYS A 158 -4.80 -9.22 1.12
CA LYS A 158 -6.01 -8.38 1.18
C LYS A 158 -5.69 -6.94 1.58
N TYR A 159 -6.40 -5.99 0.99
CA TYR A 159 -6.36 -4.58 1.32
C TYR A 159 -7.77 -3.99 1.39
N ASN A 160 -7.96 -3.02 2.27
CA ASN A 160 -9.13 -2.15 2.28
C ASN A 160 -8.77 -0.84 1.58
N ALA A 161 -9.52 -0.51 0.54
CA ALA A 161 -9.32 0.66 -0.30
C ALA A 161 -10.44 1.69 -0.06
N GLU A 162 -10.06 2.96 0.04
CA GLU A 162 -10.96 4.10 0.15
C GLU A 162 -10.56 5.14 -0.90
N TYR A 163 -11.51 5.49 -1.78
CA TYR A 163 -11.27 6.36 -2.93
C TYR A 163 -12.41 7.38 -3.08
N LYS A 164 -12.06 8.59 -3.53
CA LYS A 164 -13.01 9.63 -3.93
C LYS A 164 -13.37 9.49 -5.40
N VAL A 165 -14.63 9.28 -5.73
CA VAL A 165 -15.15 9.22 -7.10
C VAL A 165 -15.01 10.60 -7.76
N LEU A 166 -14.41 10.64 -8.95
CA LEU A 166 -14.26 11.84 -9.78
C LEU A 166 -15.18 11.80 -11.02
N LYS A 167 -15.39 10.60 -11.58
CA LYS A 167 -16.30 10.36 -12.71
C LYS A 167 -16.88 8.94 -12.59
N ASN A 168 -18.20 8.83 -12.58
CA ASN A 168 -18.87 7.56 -12.89
C ASN A 168 -18.78 7.34 -14.41
N VAL A 169 -18.16 6.24 -14.83
CA VAL A 169 -18.05 5.88 -16.26
C VAL A 169 -19.10 4.85 -16.62
N HIS A 170 -19.33 3.89 -15.72
CA HIS A 170 -20.34 2.87 -15.86
C HIS A 170 -20.91 2.50 -14.48
N GLY A 171 -22.21 2.20 -14.41
CA GLY A 171 -22.91 2.08 -13.14
C GLY A 171 -23.05 3.43 -12.45
N ASN A 172 -23.43 3.42 -11.16
CA ASN A 172 -23.59 4.65 -10.40
C ASN A 172 -23.30 4.41 -8.93
N PHE A 173 -22.16 4.91 -8.46
CA PHE A 173 -21.94 5.08 -7.03
C PHE A 173 -22.62 6.37 -6.57
N SER A 174 -23.61 6.22 -5.70
CA SER A 174 -24.37 7.34 -5.12
C SER A 174 -23.56 8.17 -4.11
N LYS A 175 -22.41 7.65 -3.66
CA LYS A 175 -21.52 8.31 -2.71
C LYS A 175 -20.25 8.77 -3.41
N ASP A 176 -19.78 9.96 -3.03
CA ASP A 176 -18.51 10.51 -3.50
C ASP A 176 -17.31 9.72 -2.98
N ILE A 177 -17.46 8.97 -1.88
CA ILE A 177 -16.42 8.11 -1.31
C ILE A 177 -16.89 6.66 -1.39
N ILE A 178 -16.04 5.83 -1.97
CA ILE A 178 -16.25 4.40 -2.11
C ILE A 178 -15.23 3.63 -1.29
N ASN A 179 -15.68 2.54 -0.68
CA ASN A 179 -14.85 1.58 0.03
C ASN A 179 -14.98 0.23 -0.65
N PHE A 180 -13.87 -0.45 -0.90
CA PHE A 180 -13.86 -1.76 -1.53
C PHE A 180 -12.64 -2.59 -1.12
N GLU A 181 -12.73 -3.90 -1.33
CA GLU A 181 -11.64 -4.82 -1.03
C GLU A 181 -10.75 -5.04 -2.27
N VAL A 182 -9.45 -5.19 -2.05
CA VAL A 182 -8.46 -5.50 -3.09
C VAL A 182 -7.70 -6.75 -2.68
N TYR A 183 -7.53 -7.67 -3.62
CA TYR A 183 -6.72 -8.88 -3.44
C TYR A 183 -5.59 -8.86 -4.46
N SER A 184 -4.33 -8.98 -4.01
CA SER A 184 -3.17 -8.91 -4.92
C SER A 184 -1.97 -9.78 -4.53
N HIS A 185 -1.40 -10.49 -5.52
CA HIS A 185 -0.31 -11.48 -5.36
C HIS A 185 0.96 -10.94 -4.69
N ASN A 186 1.58 -9.90 -5.24
CA ASN A 186 2.92 -9.44 -4.83
C ASN A 186 2.88 -8.13 -4.02
N GLY A 187 1.74 -7.85 -3.41
CA GLY A 187 1.44 -6.54 -2.84
C GLY A 187 1.05 -5.51 -3.90
N ILE A 188 0.47 -4.42 -3.44
CA ILE A 188 -0.16 -3.36 -4.24
C ILE A 188 0.84 -2.26 -4.66
N ALA A 189 2.13 -2.59 -4.78
CA ALA A 189 3.18 -1.60 -5.06
C ALA A 189 2.82 -0.72 -6.27
N SER A 190 2.21 -1.28 -7.31
CA SER A 190 1.73 -0.52 -8.45
C SER A 190 0.59 0.45 -8.11
N MET A 191 -0.46 0.04 -7.38
CA MET A 191 -1.56 0.96 -7.02
C MET A 191 -1.13 2.06 -6.03
N TYR A 192 -0.13 1.79 -5.17
CA TYR A 192 0.39 2.81 -4.27
C TYR A 192 1.03 3.98 -5.01
N ASN A 193 1.57 3.76 -6.19
CA ASN A 193 2.31 4.78 -6.94
C ASN A 193 1.40 5.74 -7.72
N TYR A 194 0.09 5.47 -7.79
CA TYR A 194 -0.85 6.26 -8.59
C TYR A 194 -1.91 6.91 -7.72
N ASP A 195 -2.16 8.20 -7.96
CA ASP A 195 -3.16 8.97 -7.23
C ASP A 195 -4.56 8.80 -7.80
N ILE A 196 -4.69 8.74 -9.12
CA ILE A 196 -5.98 8.66 -9.82
C ILE A 196 -5.98 7.43 -10.70
N LEU A 197 -7.00 6.59 -10.50
CA LEU A 197 -7.14 5.31 -11.18
C LEU A 197 -8.51 5.21 -11.85
N LEU A 198 -8.54 4.55 -13.00
CA LEU A 198 -9.71 3.89 -13.54
C LEU A 198 -9.86 2.54 -12.82
N LEU A 199 -10.95 2.39 -12.08
CA LEU A 199 -11.22 1.23 -11.23
C LEU A 199 -12.41 0.44 -11.76
N TYR A 200 -12.29 -0.88 -11.72
CA TYR A 200 -13.32 -1.85 -12.10
C TYR A 200 -13.79 -2.57 -10.85
N ILE A 201 -14.94 -2.19 -10.30
CA ILE A 201 -15.42 -2.66 -8.99
C ILE A 201 -16.65 -3.53 -9.20
N ALA A 202 -16.53 -4.80 -8.87
CA ALA A 202 -17.62 -5.75 -8.90
C ALA A 202 -18.31 -5.79 -7.54
N ASP A 203 -19.64 -5.87 -7.55
CA ASP A 203 -20.40 -6.27 -6.38
C ASP A 203 -20.42 -7.80 -6.33
N LEU A 204 -19.64 -8.39 -5.42
CA LEU A 204 -19.56 -9.83 -5.21
C LEU A 204 -20.29 -10.16 -3.92
N CYS A 205 -21.49 -10.75 -4.03
CA CYS A 205 -22.28 -11.16 -2.88
C CYS A 205 -22.53 -10.02 -1.87
N GLY A 206 -22.83 -8.81 -2.37
CA GLY A 206 -23.10 -7.61 -1.57
C GLY A 206 -21.84 -6.91 -1.06
N LYS A 207 -20.65 -7.30 -1.53
CA LYS A 207 -19.36 -6.70 -1.17
C LYS A 207 -18.70 -6.10 -2.41
N PRO A 208 -18.37 -4.79 -2.40
CA PRO A 208 -17.61 -4.18 -3.47
C PRO A 208 -16.16 -4.67 -3.41
N VAL A 209 -15.70 -5.29 -4.50
CA VAL A 209 -14.35 -5.84 -4.65
C VAL A 209 -13.76 -5.36 -5.98
N LEU A 210 -12.49 -4.98 -5.97
CA LEU A 210 -11.77 -4.70 -7.21
C LEU A 210 -11.68 -5.96 -8.05
N VAL A 211 -12.11 -5.89 -9.31
CA VAL A 211 -11.93 -6.99 -10.26
C VAL A 211 -10.44 -7.33 -10.33
N LYS A 212 -10.13 -8.62 -10.19
CA LYS A 212 -8.75 -9.10 -9.96
C LYS A 212 -7.77 -8.52 -10.99
N TYR A 213 -6.82 -7.72 -10.50
CA TYR A 213 -5.77 -7.04 -11.27
C TYR A 213 -6.25 -5.99 -12.28
N GLN A 214 -7.51 -5.54 -12.19
CA GLN A 214 -8.06 -4.58 -13.14
C GLN A 214 -8.10 -3.20 -12.52
N PHE A 215 -7.10 -2.39 -12.87
CA PHE A 215 -7.09 -0.95 -12.72
C PHE A 215 -6.16 -0.35 -13.80
N THR A 216 -6.24 0.95 -14.01
CA THR A 216 -5.37 1.67 -14.96
C THR A 216 -5.12 3.07 -14.41
N ASP A 217 -3.86 3.52 -14.40
CA ASP A 217 -3.55 4.90 -14.05
C ASP A 217 -4.01 5.85 -15.16
N VAL A 218 -4.68 6.93 -14.78
CA VAL A 218 -5.32 7.83 -15.74
C VAL A 218 -5.09 9.27 -15.36
N TYR A 219 -4.95 10.09 -16.40
CA TYR A 219 -4.61 11.49 -16.28
C TYR A 219 -5.59 12.31 -17.10
N LYS A 220 -5.85 13.52 -16.62
CA LYS A 220 -6.73 14.45 -17.31
C LYS A 220 -6.01 15.03 -18.53
N THR A 221 -6.67 15.04 -19.67
CA THR A 221 -6.16 15.62 -20.92
C THR A 221 -6.51 17.10 -21.01
N GLU A 222 -5.86 17.83 -21.93
CA GLU A 222 -6.13 19.25 -22.17
C GLU A 222 -7.61 19.50 -22.50
N ASP A 223 -8.20 18.64 -23.35
CA ASP A 223 -9.61 18.66 -23.76
C ASP A 223 -10.58 18.24 -22.63
N GLY A 224 -10.07 17.87 -21.46
CA GLY A 224 -10.86 17.56 -20.27
C GLY A 224 -11.30 16.10 -20.13
N ARG A 225 -10.97 15.23 -21.09
CA ARG A 225 -11.16 13.77 -21.00
C ARG A 225 -10.12 13.12 -20.06
N TRP A 226 -10.22 11.80 -19.93
CA TRP A 226 -9.27 10.98 -19.16
C TRP A 226 -8.62 9.97 -20.11
N ALA A 227 -7.31 9.83 -20.00
CA ALA A 227 -6.53 8.90 -20.81
C ALA A 227 -5.43 8.23 -19.97
N ALA A 228 -4.99 7.07 -20.41
CA ALA A 228 -3.82 6.38 -19.88
C ALA A 228 -2.66 6.45 -20.88
N PRO A 229 -1.40 6.54 -20.41
CA PRO A 229 -0.22 6.27 -21.24
C PRO A 229 -0.30 4.94 -21.97
N TYR A 230 0.36 4.84 -23.14
CA TYR A 230 0.43 3.60 -23.89
C TYR A 230 0.98 2.45 -23.05
N ASN A 231 0.25 1.34 -22.95
CA ASN A 231 0.70 0.19 -22.18
C ASN A 231 0.85 -1.01 -23.11
N PRO A 232 2.08 -1.52 -23.38
CA PRO A 232 2.28 -2.64 -24.31
C PRO A 232 1.50 -3.88 -23.90
N PHE A 233 1.33 -4.13 -22.60
CA PHE A 233 0.56 -5.29 -22.10
C PHE A 233 -0.92 -5.27 -22.46
N LEU A 234 -1.50 -4.10 -22.79
CA LEU A 234 -2.87 -4.04 -23.32
C LEU A 234 -2.97 -4.59 -24.75
N TYR A 235 -1.86 -4.64 -25.48
CA TYR A 235 -1.78 -5.03 -26.88
C TYR A 235 -1.29 -6.46 -27.10
N ASP A 236 -0.79 -7.14 -26.07
CA ASP A 236 -0.29 -8.52 -26.13
C ASP A 236 -1.41 -9.58 -26.30
N GLY A 237 -2.69 -9.17 -26.30
CA GLY A 237 -3.87 -10.04 -26.42
C GLY A 237 -4.47 -10.10 -27.83
N LEU A 238 -5.32 -11.12 -28.06
CA LEU A 238 -6.01 -11.36 -29.33
C LEU A 238 -6.69 -10.08 -29.87
N ASN A 239 -6.23 -9.62 -31.04
CA ASN A 239 -6.78 -8.51 -31.83
C ASN A 239 -6.93 -7.18 -31.09
N ALA A 240 -6.14 -6.93 -30.04
CA ALA A 240 -6.18 -5.67 -29.31
C ALA A 240 -5.95 -4.47 -30.24
N SER A 241 -5.04 -4.57 -31.21
CA SER A 241 -4.75 -3.54 -32.21
C SER A 241 -5.90 -3.27 -33.20
N GLU A 242 -6.90 -4.16 -33.30
CA GLU A 242 -8.11 -3.92 -34.10
C GLU A 242 -9.17 -3.13 -33.31
N ILE A 243 -9.03 -3.08 -31.97
CA ILE A 243 -9.99 -2.46 -31.04
C ILE A 243 -9.44 -1.15 -30.47
N LEU A 244 -8.15 -1.13 -30.17
CA LEU A 244 -7.42 0.01 -29.64
C LEU A 244 -6.47 0.54 -30.71
N SER A 245 -6.57 1.83 -30.98
CA SER A 245 -5.55 2.58 -31.70
C SER A 245 -4.95 3.61 -30.74
N PRO A 246 -3.65 3.53 -30.40
CA PRO A 246 -3.04 4.54 -29.57
C PRO A 246 -2.97 5.88 -30.31
N GLU A 247 -3.35 6.94 -29.62
CA GLU A 247 -3.36 8.30 -30.14
C GLU A 247 -2.29 9.15 -29.45
N ILE A 248 -1.88 10.25 -30.09
CA ILE A 248 -1.06 11.27 -29.42
C ILE A 248 -1.95 11.96 -28.38
N ILE A 249 -1.57 11.87 -27.10
CA ILE A 249 -2.35 12.43 -26.01
C ILE A 249 -1.67 13.66 -25.44
N LYS A 250 -2.39 14.79 -25.44
CA LYS A 250 -1.96 15.99 -24.71
C LYS A 250 -2.47 15.93 -23.28
N PHE A 251 -1.64 15.42 -22.39
CA PHE A 251 -1.94 15.41 -20.96
C PHE A 251 -1.88 16.83 -20.38
N ARG A 252 -2.86 17.19 -19.55
CA ARG A 252 -2.95 18.52 -18.94
C ARG A 252 -1.78 18.83 -18.03
N GLN A 253 -1.24 17.80 -17.38
CA GLN A 253 0.00 17.89 -16.61
C GLN A 253 1.04 16.99 -17.26
N PRO A 254 2.30 17.44 -17.36
CA PRO A 254 3.36 16.62 -17.91
C PRO A 254 3.56 15.38 -17.03
N ILE A 255 3.53 14.21 -17.66
CA ILE A 255 3.81 12.94 -16.99
C ILE A 255 5.29 12.63 -17.19
N LYS A 256 5.98 12.31 -16.10
CA LYS A 256 7.39 11.90 -16.11
C LYS A 256 7.54 10.64 -15.28
N ILE A 257 8.01 9.57 -15.92
CA ILE A 257 8.32 8.31 -15.26
C ILE A 257 9.84 8.25 -15.09
N LEU A 258 10.30 8.21 -13.84
CA LEU A 258 11.72 8.08 -13.54
C LEU A 258 12.12 6.59 -13.58
N THR A 259 13.06 6.25 -14.47
CA THR A 259 13.62 4.90 -14.52
C THR A 259 14.90 4.86 -13.70
N THR A 260 14.91 4.04 -12.64
CA THR A 260 16.14 3.75 -11.87
C THR A 260 16.97 2.63 -12.49
N ASP A 261 16.42 1.93 -13.49
CA ASP A 261 17.05 0.78 -14.12
C ASP A 261 18.11 1.20 -15.14
N THR A 262 19.26 0.54 -15.07
CA THR A 262 20.41 0.79 -15.93
C THR A 262 20.37 0.01 -17.25
N SER A 263 19.44 -0.94 -17.40
CA SER A 263 19.30 -1.71 -18.64
C SER A 263 18.52 -0.91 -19.68
N GLN A 264 19.23 -0.37 -20.67
CA GLN A 264 18.59 0.33 -21.80
C GLN A 264 17.62 -0.57 -22.57
N ASP A 265 17.85 -1.89 -22.58
CA ASP A 265 16.99 -2.83 -23.29
C ASP A 265 15.64 -3.00 -22.58
N TRP A 266 15.65 -3.12 -21.24
CA TRP A 266 14.40 -3.19 -20.47
C TRP A 266 13.56 -1.92 -20.65
N VAL A 267 14.20 -0.74 -20.66
CA VAL A 267 13.50 0.53 -20.90
C VAL A 267 12.89 0.57 -22.30
N LYS A 268 13.62 0.12 -23.34
CA LYS A 268 13.11 0.08 -24.71
C LYS A 268 11.94 -0.88 -24.88
N GLU A 269 11.96 -2.03 -24.21
CA GLU A 269 10.89 -3.03 -24.26
C GLU A 269 9.60 -2.53 -23.58
N ASN A 270 9.73 -1.88 -22.41
CA ASN A 270 8.57 -1.42 -21.63
C ASN A 270 8.06 -0.03 -22.05
N PHE A 271 8.93 0.79 -22.64
CA PHE A 271 8.63 2.15 -23.10
C PHE A 271 9.07 2.35 -24.56
N PRO A 272 8.49 1.60 -25.51
CA PRO A 272 8.92 1.63 -26.90
C PRO A 272 8.58 2.94 -27.61
N ALA A 273 9.47 3.37 -28.49
CA ALA A 273 9.13 4.37 -29.51
C ALA A 273 8.10 3.79 -30.51
N PRO A 274 7.20 4.60 -31.09
CA PRO A 274 7.06 6.05 -30.94
C PRO A 274 6.21 6.48 -29.72
N TYR A 275 5.77 5.53 -28.89
CA TYR A 275 4.79 5.80 -27.85
C TYR A 275 5.33 6.58 -26.65
N TYR A 276 6.64 6.50 -26.46
CA TYR A 276 7.39 7.17 -25.41
C TYR A 276 8.59 7.93 -25.97
N GLU A 277 8.87 9.06 -25.35
CA GLU A 277 10.12 9.80 -25.52
C GLU A 277 11.02 9.57 -24.30
N ILE A 278 12.28 9.19 -24.54
CA ILE A 278 13.26 8.90 -23.47
C ILE A 278 14.28 10.03 -23.45
N ARG A 279 14.42 10.72 -22.31
CA ARG A 279 15.39 11.80 -22.07
C ARG A 279 16.23 11.48 -20.83
N GLY A 280 17.40 10.88 -21.04
CA GLY A 280 18.23 10.42 -19.93
C GLY A 280 17.53 9.30 -19.15
N ASN A 281 17.18 9.55 -17.89
CA ASN A 281 16.42 8.63 -17.02
C ASN A 281 14.93 9.01 -16.89
N GLU A 282 14.46 9.99 -17.65
CA GLU A 282 13.05 10.36 -17.73
C GLU A 282 12.40 9.70 -18.95
N VAL A 283 11.29 9.01 -18.72
CA VAL A 283 10.40 8.51 -19.76
C VAL A 283 9.14 9.38 -19.79
N ILE A 284 8.82 9.89 -20.96
CA ILE A 284 7.72 10.83 -21.19
C ILE A 284 6.71 10.15 -22.12
N PRO A 285 5.47 9.89 -21.67
CA PRO A 285 4.42 9.39 -22.55
C PRO A 285 4.07 10.38 -23.66
N VAL A 286 4.06 9.91 -24.90
CA VAL A 286 3.63 10.68 -26.08
C VAL A 286 2.27 10.17 -26.57
N TYR A 287 2.10 8.85 -26.56
CA TYR A 287 0.86 8.19 -26.96
C TYR A 287 0.13 7.56 -25.78
N GLY A 288 -1.16 7.31 -25.98
CA GLY A 288 -2.01 6.66 -25.01
C GLY A 288 -3.37 6.29 -25.59
N ASN A 289 -4.29 5.93 -24.70
CA ASN A 289 -5.66 5.59 -25.06
C ASN A 289 -6.63 6.29 -24.11
N TYR A 290 -7.77 6.74 -24.64
CA TYR A 290 -8.85 7.23 -23.80
C TYR A 290 -9.50 6.07 -23.04
N ILE A 291 -10.03 6.37 -21.85
CA ILE A 291 -10.57 5.35 -20.97
C ILE A 291 -11.73 4.58 -21.60
N GLU A 292 -12.50 5.23 -22.48
CA GLU A 292 -13.62 4.64 -23.20
C GLU A 292 -13.16 3.44 -24.05
N ASP A 293 -12.07 3.58 -24.81
CA ASP A 293 -11.57 2.51 -25.67
C ASP A 293 -10.96 1.35 -24.84
N ILE A 294 -10.26 1.69 -23.75
CA ILE A 294 -9.69 0.70 -22.82
C ILE A 294 -10.81 -0.17 -22.22
N ILE A 295 -11.95 0.45 -21.90
CA ILE A 295 -13.13 -0.27 -21.38
C ILE A 295 -13.72 -1.19 -22.45
N GLU A 296 -13.81 -0.77 -23.71
CA GLU A 296 -14.30 -1.60 -24.81
C GLU A 296 -13.40 -2.83 -25.06
N LEU A 297 -12.08 -2.69 -24.98
CA LEU A 297 -11.18 -3.84 -25.02
C LEU A 297 -11.44 -4.79 -23.84
N LYS A 298 -11.56 -4.25 -22.63
CA LYS A 298 -11.74 -5.07 -21.42
C LYS A 298 -13.08 -5.79 -21.39
N LYS A 299 -14.15 -5.19 -21.91
CA LYS A 299 -15.47 -5.83 -22.13
C LYS A 299 -15.35 -7.12 -22.94
N LYS A 300 -14.54 -7.13 -23.99
CA LYS A 300 -14.34 -8.28 -24.88
C LYS A 300 -13.38 -9.34 -24.30
N THR A 301 -12.66 -9.02 -23.23
CA THR A 301 -11.61 -9.87 -22.66
C THR A 301 -11.93 -10.26 -21.21
N VAL A 302 -11.40 -9.51 -20.26
CA VAL A 302 -11.40 -9.84 -18.82
C VAL A 302 -12.71 -9.51 -18.11
N LEU A 303 -13.56 -8.66 -18.71
CA LEU A 303 -14.85 -8.25 -18.14
C LEU A 303 -16.07 -8.97 -18.75
N LYS A 304 -15.86 -9.97 -19.62
CA LYS A 304 -16.93 -10.65 -20.37
C LYS A 304 -18.03 -11.31 -19.52
N ASN A 305 -17.73 -11.62 -18.26
CA ASN A 305 -18.66 -12.29 -17.35
C ASN A 305 -19.38 -11.32 -16.41
N TYR A 306 -19.14 -10.02 -16.50
CA TYR A 306 -19.78 -9.04 -15.62
C TYR A 306 -20.99 -8.40 -16.28
N THR A 307 -21.95 -7.97 -15.45
CA THR A 307 -23.11 -7.21 -15.94
C THR A 307 -22.76 -5.74 -16.04
N PHE A 308 -23.03 -5.18 -17.24
CA PHE A 308 -22.99 -3.76 -17.54
C PHE A 308 -24.41 -3.19 -17.53
#